data_AF-A0A1G6HAU5-F1
#
_entry.id   AF-A0A1G6HAU5-F1
#
_cell.length_a   1.000
_cell.length_b   1.000
_cell.length_c   1.000
_cell.angle_alpha   90.00
_cell.angle_beta   90.00
_cell.angle_gamma   90.00
#
_symmetry.space_group_name_H-M   'P 1'
#
loop_
_entity.id
_entity.type
_entity.pdbx_description
1 polymer ?
#
loop_
_entity_poly.entity_id
_entity_poly.type
_entity_poly.pdbx_seq_one_letter_code
_entity_poly.pdbx_strand_id
1 'polypeptide(L)'
;MTTHHHLDPRSPLVLDTHDLGRRAGAMRELHETIPAPAGIGTPVIGIPEGSPIELDLRLESVSEGVLVSGIADVRLEGECSRCLTPIQDSSDVDLQELFLYADQHLEGEDEEDVARMQGELLDLEPALRDAVVLDLPFTPLCREDCAGLCQVCGANLNDDPDHDHGPATDSRWVALEGWSSEDGDDVEDDAVEDEDAEYGDEDAEYGDEDVPDEDAGDGEAAQAGPAPRS
;
A
#
# COMPACT_ATOMS: atom_id res chain seq x y z
N MET A 1 -32.83 9.13 1.72
CA MET A 1 -33.65 7.93 1.39
C MET A 1 -32.75 6.75 1.63
N THR A 2 -32.80 6.17 2.82
CA THR A 2 -31.95 5.03 3.20
C THR A 2 -32.48 3.80 2.49
N THR A 3 -31.85 3.42 1.39
CA THR A 3 -32.19 2.18 0.68
C THR A 3 -31.65 1.05 1.54
N HIS A 4 -32.51 0.43 2.36
CA HIS A 4 -32.15 -0.81 3.06
C HIS A 4 -31.91 -1.89 2.01
N HIS A 5 -30.64 -2.14 1.69
CA HIS A 5 -30.23 -3.24 0.83
C HIS A 5 -30.48 -4.54 1.58
N HIS A 6 -31.51 -5.29 1.20
CA HIS A 6 -31.83 -6.57 1.83
C HIS A 6 -30.83 -7.62 1.35
N LEU A 7 -30.13 -8.28 2.28
CA LEU A 7 -29.20 -9.36 1.93
C LEU A 7 -29.94 -10.54 1.31
N ASP A 8 -29.40 -11.09 0.21
CA ASP A 8 -29.87 -12.34 -0.38
C ASP A 8 -29.09 -13.52 0.23
N PRO A 9 -29.74 -14.46 0.93
CA PRO A 9 -29.05 -15.62 1.51
C PRO A 9 -28.47 -16.58 0.45
N ARG A 10 -28.75 -16.37 -0.84
CA ARG A 10 -28.11 -17.12 -1.94
C ARG A 10 -26.82 -16.48 -2.44
N SER A 11 -26.52 -15.27 -2.00
CA SER A 11 -25.25 -14.61 -2.36
C SER A 11 -24.10 -15.36 -1.68
N PRO A 12 -23.03 -15.71 -2.41
CA PRO A 12 -21.94 -16.54 -1.86
C PRO A 12 -21.22 -15.95 -0.63
N LEU A 13 -21.22 -14.62 -0.49
CA LEU A 13 -20.58 -13.91 0.62
C LEU A 13 -21.55 -13.55 1.76
N VAL A 14 -22.83 -13.93 1.63
CA VAL A 14 -23.80 -13.75 2.71
C VAL A 14 -23.85 -15.02 3.55
N LEU A 15 -23.39 -14.93 4.79
CA LEU A 15 -23.35 -16.08 5.70
C LEU A 15 -24.59 -16.11 6.60
N ASP A 16 -25.25 -17.28 6.65
CA ASP A 16 -26.37 -17.55 7.55
C ASP A 16 -25.87 -18.12 8.89
N THR A 17 -26.27 -17.44 9.98
CA THR A 17 -25.90 -17.75 11.37
C THR A 17 -27.03 -18.40 12.19
N HIS A 18 -28.17 -18.76 11.59
CA HIS A 18 -29.33 -19.36 12.28
C HIS A 18 -28.92 -20.54 13.19
N ASP A 19 -28.02 -21.39 12.70
CA ASP A 19 -27.59 -22.61 13.41
C ASP A 19 -26.47 -22.36 14.45
N LEU A 20 -25.88 -21.16 14.50
CA LEU A 20 -24.84 -20.80 15.48
C LEU A 20 -25.44 -20.58 16.88
N GLY A 21 -26.61 -19.93 16.93
CA GLY A 21 -27.32 -19.57 18.15
C GLY A 21 -26.64 -18.45 18.96
N ARG A 22 -27.42 -17.52 19.52
CA ARG A 22 -26.93 -16.28 20.16
C ARG A 22 -26.28 -16.43 21.55
N ARG A 23 -25.92 -17.65 21.97
CA ARG A 23 -25.28 -17.84 23.28
C ARG A 23 -23.81 -17.48 23.14
N ALA A 24 -23.34 -16.54 23.95
CA ALA A 24 -21.92 -16.19 23.99
C ALA A 24 -21.03 -17.43 24.12
N GLY A 25 -20.03 -17.54 23.24
CA GLY A 25 -19.13 -18.69 23.12
C GLY A 25 -19.66 -19.85 22.28
N ALA A 26 -20.85 -19.75 21.68
CA ALA A 26 -21.26 -20.66 20.63
C ALA A 26 -20.38 -20.41 19.39
N MET A 27 -19.85 -21.48 18.80
CA MET A 27 -18.94 -21.40 17.66
C MET A 27 -19.34 -22.35 16.54
N ARG A 28 -19.02 -21.97 15.31
CA ARG A 28 -19.14 -22.81 14.11
C ARG A 28 -17.96 -22.55 13.19
N GLU A 29 -17.42 -23.62 12.63
CA GLU A 29 -16.43 -23.56 11.56
C GLU A 29 -17.15 -23.62 10.20
N LEU A 30 -16.65 -22.86 9.25
CA LEU A 30 -17.13 -22.76 7.88
C LEU A 30 -15.93 -23.02 6.95
N HIS A 31 -16.08 -24.03 6.10
CA HIS A 31 -15.10 -24.37 5.07
C HIS A 31 -15.84 -24.42 3.73
N GLU A 32 -15.70 -23.37 2.92
CA GLU A 32 -16.40 -23.28 1.63
C GLU A 32 -15.52 -22.66 0.54
N THR A 33 -15.76 -23.05 -0.70
CA THR A 33 -15.16 -22.42 -1.87
C THR A 33 -16.24 -21.62 -2.60
N ILE A 34 -16.00 -20.32 -2.74
CA ILE A 34 -16.95 -19.38 -3.36
C ILE A 34 -16.32 -18.68 -4.57
N PRO A 35 -17.11 -18.22 -5.55
CA PRO A 35 -16.60 -17.39 -6.63
C PRO A 35 -16.30 -15.96 -6.13
N ALA A 36 -15.15 -15.42 -6.52
CA ALA A 36 -14.75 -14.06 -6.22
C ALA A 36 -15.71 -13.04 -6.86
N PRO A 37 -16.16 -12.02 -6.11
CA PRO A 37 -16.95 -10.93 -6.67
C PRO A 37 -16.07 -10.00 -7.52
N ALA A 38 -16.70 -9.12 -8.29
CA ALA A 38 -15.98 -8.17 -9.12
C ALA A 38 -15.32 -7.05 -8.30
N GLY A 39 -14.14 -6.61 -8.72
CA GLY A 39 -13.51 -5.38 -8.25
C GLY A 39 -12.81 -5.47 -6.90
N ILE A 40 -12.31 -6.66 -6.50
CA ILE A 40 -11.40 -6.78 -5.36
C ILE A 40 -9.95 -6.59 -5.84
N GLY A 41 -9.30 -5.54 -5.33
CA GLY A 41 -7.89 -5.27 -5.52
C GLY A 41 -7.61 -3.85 -6.02
N THR A 42 -6.43 -3.66 -6.59
CA THR A 42 -5.96 -2.39 -7.16
C THR A 42 -6.02 -2.42 -8.69
N PRO A 43 -5.82 -1.29 -9.39
CA PRO A 43 -5.72 -1.28 -10.85
C PRO A 43 -4.57 -2.13 -11.43
N VAL A 44 -3.58 -2.52 -10.62
CA VAL A 44 -2.36 -3.20 -11.07
C VAL A 44 -2.38 -4.69 -10.74
N ILE A 45 -2.97 -5.06 -9.60
CA ILE A 45 -3.08 -6.45 -9.12
C ILE A 45 -4.34 -6.62 -8.27
N GLY A 46 -5.03 -7.74 -8.43
CA GLY A 46 -6.24 -8.06 -7.67
C GLY A 46 -6.72 -9.48 -7.89
N ILE A 47 -7.92 -9.79 -7.37
CA ILE A 47 -8.55 -11.10 -7.53
C ILE A 47 -9.40 -11.10 -8.80
N PRO A 48 -9.19 -12.03 -9.75
CA PRO A 48 -10.03 -12.15 -10.93
C PRO A 48 -11.48 -12.50 -10.57
N GLU A 49 -12.44 -11.81 -11.18
CA GLU A 49 -13.87 -12.11 -10.99
C GLU A 49 -14.17 -13.58 -11.33
N GLY A 50 -14.90 -14.26 -10.44
CA GLY A 50 -15.28 -15.66 -10.57
C GLY A 50 -14.16 -16.67 -10.28
N SER A 51 -12.95 -16.24 -9.93
CA SER A 51 -11.91 -17.13 -9.43
C SER A 51 -12.30 -17.73 -8.07
N PRO A 52 -11.82 -18.95 -7.72
CA PRO A 52 -12.16 -19.56 -6.45
C PRO A 52 -11.49 -18.84 -5.28
N ILE A 53 -12.27 -18.54 -4.26
CA ILE A 53 -11.82 -18.12 -2.93
C ILE A 53 -12.14 -19.27 -1.98
N GLU A 54 -11.12 -19.82 -1.32
CA GLU A 54 -11.29 -20.85 -0.30
C GLU A 54 -11.34 -20.16 1.06
N LEU A 55 -12.45 -20.37 1.79
CA LEU A 55 -12.69 -19.75 3.09
C LEU A 55 -12.55 -20.82 4.18
N ASP A 56 -11.64 -20.61 5.12
CA ASP A 56 -11.57 -21.33 6.40
C ASP A 56 -11.84 -20.34 7.52
N LEU A 57 -13.10 -20.29 7.97
CA LEU A 57 -13.60 -19.28 8.88
C LEU A 57 -14.20 -19.90 10.14
N ARG A 58 -13.98 -19.24 11.27
CA ARG A 58 -14.63 -19.49 12.54
C ARG A 58 -15.57 -18.34 12.87
N LEU A 59 -16.84 -18.68 13.05
CA LEU A 59 -17.89 -17.76 13.48
C LEU A 59 -18.15 -18.00 14.97
N GLU A 60 -18.03 -16.96 15.78
CA GLU A 60 -18.21 -17.01 17.23
C GLU A 60 -19.27 -16.00 17.68
N SER A 61 -20.31 -16.48 18.37
CA SER A 61 -21.28 -15.58 19.01
C SER A 61 -20.66 -14.90 20.23
N VAL A 62 -20.67 -13.57 20.23
CA VAL A 62 -20.28 -12.71 21.36
C VAL A 62 -21.49 -11.92 21.86
N SER A 63 -21.33 -11.09 22.89
CA SER A 63 -22.43 -10.31 23.48
C SER A 63 -23.03 -9.32 22.48
N GLU A 64 -22.18 -8.69 21.69
CA GLU A 64 -22.50 -7.59 20.79
C GLU A 64 -22.89 -8.07 19.38
N GLY A 65 -22.52 -9.30 19.00
CA GLY A 65 -22.63 -9.75 17.62
C GLY A 65 -22.04 -11.13 17.35
N VAL A 66 -21.53 -11.30 16.14
CA VAL A 66 -20.80 -12.49 15.68
C VAL A 66 -19.42 -12.06 15.20
N LEU A 67 -18.38 -12.60 15.84
CA LEU A 67 -17.00 -12.46 15.39
C LEU A 67 -16.74 -13.50 14.30
N VAL A 68 -16.34 -13.05 13.11
CA VAL A 68 -15.86 -13.91 12.03
C VAL A 68 -14.34 -13.77 12.01
N SER A 69 -13.62 -14.89 12.08
CA SER A 69 -12.15 -14.91 12.04
C SER A 69 -11.63 -16.09 11.23
N GLY A 70 -10.53 -15.96 10.52
CA GLY A 70 -9.95 -17.07 9.75
C GLY A 70 -9.12 -16.60 8.56
N ILE A 71 -9.00 -17.46 7.55
CA ILE A 71 -8.16 -17.21 6.37
C ILE A 71 -9.02 -17.35 5.11
N ALA A 72 -8.77 -16.47 4.15
CA ALA A 72 -9.26 -16.59 2.77
C ALA A 72 -8.07 -16.83 1.83
N ASP A 73 -8.00 -17.99 1.21
CA ASP A 73 -7.01 -18.29 0.19
C ASP A 73 -7.52 -17.79 -1.17
N VAL A 74 -6.77 -16.88 -1.78
CA VAL A 74 -7.17 -16.16 -2.98
C VAL A 74 -6.13 -16.30 -4.09
N ARG A 75 -6.60 -16.21 -5.34
CA ARG A 75 -5.71 -16.09 -6.51
C ARG A 75 -5.58 -14.64 -6.93
N LEU A 76 -4.35 -14.23 -7.18
CA LEU A 76 -4.01 -12.89 -7.63
C LEU A 76 -3.60 -12.92 -9.10
N GLU A 77 -4.11 -11.97 -9.87
CA GLU A 77 -3.63 -11.67 -11.21
C GLU A 77 -3.36 -10.17 -11.34
N GLY A 78 -2.32 -9.83 -12.10
CA GLY A 78 -1.93 -8.45 -12.31
C GLY A 78 -0.77 -8.32 -13.28
N GLU A 79 -0.13 -7.15 -13.24
CA GLU A 79 1.03 -6.84 -14.08
C GLU A 79 2.19 -6.33 -13.21
N CYS A 80 3.41 -6.71 -13.57
CA CYS A 80 4.59 -6.21 -12.90
C CYS A 80 4.74 -4.70 -13.12
N SER A 81 4.86 -3.94 -12.04
CA SER A 81 5.01 -2.48 -12.11
C SER A 81 6.29 -2.01 -12.81
N ARG A 82 7.29 -2.90 -12.98
CA ARG A 82 8.58 -2.57 -13.62
C ARG A 82 8.70 -3.01 -15.07
N CYS A 83 8.22 -4.21 -15.41
CA CYS A 83 8.37 -4.78 -16.75
C CYS A 83 7.05 -5.07 -17.49
N LEU A 84 5.90 -4.80 -16.87
CA LEU A 84 4.55 -5.07 -17.41
C LEU A 84 4.29 -6.54 -17.79
N THR A 85 5.14 -7.46 -17.33
CA THR A 85 4.91 -8.89 -17.50
C THR A 85 3.76 -9.34 -16.59
N PRO A 86 2.85 -10.23 -17.05
CA PRO A 86 1.77 -10.75 -16.22
C PRO A 86 2.30 -11.41 -14.94
N ILE A 87 1.58 -11.20 -13.85
CA ILE A 87 1.78 -11.84 -12.54
C ILE A 87 0.58 -12.75 -12.28
N GLN A 88 0.87 -13.97 -11.82
CA GLN A 88 -0.11 -14.92 -11.30
C GLN A 88 0.45 -15.45 -9.99
N ASP A 89 -0.29 -15.24 -8.90
CA ASP A 89 0.15 -15.63 -7.56
C ASP A 89 -1.05 -16.08 -6.70
N SER A 90 -0.78 -16.52 -5.47
CA SER A 90 -1.79 -16.79 -4.45
C SER A 90 -1.42 -16.11 -3.14
N SER A 91 -2.41 -15.63 -2.39
CA SER A 91 -2.21 -15.09 -1.05
C SER A 91 -3.21 -15.70 -0.07
N ASP A 92 -2.76 -15.86 1.17
CA ASP A 92 -3.57 -16.29 2.30
C ASP A 92 -3.90 -15.01 3.09
N VAL A 93 -5.16 -14.58 3.04
CA VAL A 93 -5.59 -13.30 3.62
C VAL A 93 -6.26 -13.53 4.96
N ASP A 94 -5.71 -12.96 6.02
CA ASP A 94 -6.31 -12.98 7.35
C ASP A 94 -7.60 -12.16 7.37
N LEU A 95 -8.69 -12.78 7.83
CA LEU A 95 -9.98 -12.15 8.05
C LEU A 95 -10.28 -12.09 9.54
N GLN A 96 -10.67 -10.92 10.02
CA GLN A 96 -11.22 -10.76 11.35
C GLN A 96 -12.17 -9.57 11.39
N GLU A 97 -13.46 -9.82 11.54
CA GLU A 97 -14.48 -8.78 11.57
C GLU A 97 -15.59 -9.10 12.57
N LEU A 98 -16.06 -8.09 13.31
CA LEU A 98 -17.18 -8.21 14.24
C LEU A 98 -18.45 -7.66 13.60
N PHE A 99 -19.41 -8.54 13.34
CA PHE A 99 -20.72 -8.15 12.83
C PHE A 99 -21.69 -7.93 13.98
N LEU A 100 -22.07 -6.67 14.25
CA LEU A 100 -22.98 -6.33 15.33
C LEU A 100 -24.41 -6.80 15.05
N TYR A 101 -25.10 -7.23 16.11
CA TYR A 101 -26.56 -7.39 16.03
C TYR A 101 -27.23 -6.02 15.79
N ALA A 102 -28.37 -6.03 15.11
CA ALA A 102 -29.07 -4.80 14.72
C ALA A 102 -29.46 -3.88 15.91
N ASP A 103 -29.58 -4.42 17.12
CA ASP A 103 -29.90 -3.70 18.35
C ASP A 103 -28.68 -3.25 19.17
N GLN A 104 -27.46 -3.62 18.74
CA GLN A 104 -26.20 -3.33 19.45
C GLN A 104 -25.50 -2.11 18.86
N HIS A 105 -24.81 -1.36 19.72
CA HIS A 105 -24.03 -0.17 19.37
C HIS A 105 -22.75 -0.16 20.19
N LEU A 106 -21.63 0.18 19.56
CA LEU A 106 -20.36 0.42 20.21
C LEU A 106 -20.18 1.92 20.43
N GLU A 107 -19.63 2.30 21.60
CA GLU A 107 -19.43 3.70 21.94
C GLU A 107 -18.25 4.27 21.15
N GLY A 108 -18.48 5.35 20.39
CA GLY A 108 -17.43 6.07 19.67
C GLY A 108 -17.19 5.63 18.23
N GLU A 109 -18.00 4.72 17.69
CA GLU A 109 -17.98 4.34 16.28
C GLU A 109 -19.10 5.02 15.50
N ASP A 110 -18.78 5.53 14.32
CA ASP A 110 -19.75 6.11 13.41
C ASP A 110 -20.63 4.99 12.81
N GLU A 111 -21.95 5.22 12.72
CA GLU A 111 -22.88 4.19 12.26
C GLU A 111 -22.58 3.68 10.83
N GLU A 112 -21.85 4.44 10.03
CA GLU A 112 -21.53 4.09 8.64
C GLU A 112 -20.34 3.12 8.52
N ASP A 113 -19.48 3.05 9.54
CA ASP A 113 -18.22 2.27 9.49
C ASP A 113 -18.33 0.91 10.18
N VAL A 114 -19.50 0.58 10.74
CA VAL A 114 -19.69 -0.64 11.53
C VAL A 114 -20.43 -1.72 10.74
N ALA A 115 -19.82 -2.90 10.65
CA ALA A 115 -20.43 -4.08 10.04
C ALA A 115 -21.64 -4.55 10.87
N ARG A 116 -22.83 -4.62 10.24
CA ARG A 116 -24.08 -5.00 10.90
C ARG A 116 -24.76 -6.19 10.26
N MET A 117 -25.32 -7.04 11.11
CA MET A 117 -26.16 -8.16 10.70
C MET A 117 -27.55 -7.70 10.28
N GLN A 118 -28.12 -8.37 9.27
CA GLN A 118 -29.52 -8.25 8.89
C GLN A 118 -30.28 -9.51 9.31
N GLY A 119 -30.87 -9.49 10.51
CA GLY A 119 -31.51 -10.66 11.10
C GLY A 119 -30.46 -11.68 11.56
N GLU A 120 -30.30 -12.77 10.80
CA GLU A 120 -29.30 -13.82 11.03
C GLU A 120 -28.28 -13.92 9.88
N LEU A 121 -28.32 -12.96 8.97
CA LEU A 121 -27.43 -12.86 7.82
C LEU A 121 -26.36 -11.80 8.09
N LEU A 122 -25.13 -12.10 7.69
CA LEU A 122 -24.02 -11.14 7.64
C LEU A 122 -23.41 -11.12 6.23
N ASP A 123 -22.94 -9.96 5.78
CA ASP A 123 -22.33 -9.77 4.48
C ASP A 123 -20.81 -9.69 4.63
N LEU A 124 -20.10 -10.72 4.19
CA LEU A 124 -18.66 -10.83 4.30
C LEU A 124 -17.92 -10.02 3.22
N GLU A 125 -18.59 -9.61 2.14
CA GLU A 125 -17.92 -8.99 0.99
C GLU A 125 -17.09 -7.74 1.35
N PRO A 126 -17.60 -6.78 2.15
CA PRO A 126 -16.83 -5.60 2.52
C PRO A 126 -15.56 -5.95 3.31
N ALA A 127 -15.69 -6.79 4.34
CA ALA A 127 -14.58 -7.23 5.17
C ALA A 127 -13.52 -7.99 4.36
N LEU A 128 -13.96 -8.87 3.45
CA LEU A 128 -13.07 -9.58 2.54
C LEU A 128 -12.32 -8.62 1.62
N ARG A 129 -13.02 -7.64 1.04
CA ARG A 129 -12.42 -6.64 0.16
C ARG A 129 -11.36 -5.82 0.88
N ASP A 130 -11.67 -5.35 2.09
CA ASP A 130 -10.76 -4.53 2.88
C ASP A 130 -9.51 -5.32 3.28
N ALA A 131 -9.69 -6.56 3.78
CA ALA A 131 -8.58 -7.43 4.14
C ALA A 131 -7.66 -7.72 2.94
N VAL A 132 -8.22 -8.06 1.78
CA VAL A 132 -7.42 -8.31 0.56
C VAL A 132 -6.67 -7.05 0.14
N VAL A 133 -7.34 -5.89 0.06
CA VAL A 133 -6.71 -4.65 -0.40
C VAL A 133 -5.55 -4.24 0.51
N LEU A 134 -5.66 -4.49 1.82
CA LEU A 134 -4.61 -4.21 2.80
C LEU A 134 -3.44 -5.20 2.73
N ASP A 135 -3.68 -6.44 2.30
CA ASP A 135 -2.65 -7.48 2.15
C ASP A 135 -1.87 -7.38 0.82
N LEU A 136 -2.46 -6.74 -0.20
CA LEU A 136 -1.82 -6.65 -1.53
C LEU A 136 -0.46 -5.93 -1.49
N PRO A 137 0.52 -6.40 -2.30
CA PRO A 137 1.82 -5.76 -2.38
C PRO A 137 1.71 -4.35 -2.95
N PHE A 138 2.32 -3.38 -2.29
CA PHE A 138 2.34 -1.97 -2.72
C PHE A 138 3.01 -1.78 -4.09
N THR A 139 3.91 -2.68 -4.47
CA THR A 139 4.57 -2.70 -5.79
C THR A 139 4.68 -4.14 -6.28
N PRO A 140 3.69 -4.64 -7.04
CA PRO A 140 3.71 -6.00 -7.54
C PRO A 140 4.84 -6.20 -8.55
N LEU A 141 5.71 -7.17 -8.30
CA LEU A 141 6.83 -7.53 -9.16
C LEU A 141 6.71 -8.98 -9.62
N CYS A 142 7.11 -9.27 -10.86
CA CYS A 142 7.16 -10.65 -11.37
C CYS A 142 8.28 -11.49 -10.75
N ARG A 143 9.25 -10.82 -10.08
CA ARG A 143 10.34 -11.38 -9.28
C ARG A 143 10.96 -10.28 -8.44
N GLU A 144 11.58 -10.63 -7.32
CA GLU A 144 12.19 -9.69 -6.36
C GLU A 144 13.16 -8.71 -7.03
N ASP A 145 14.06 -9.22 -7.88
CA ASP A 145 15.08 -8.44 -8.59
C ASP A 145 14.70 -8.11 -10.05
N CYS A 146 13.43 -7.82 -10.33
CA CYS A 146 13.00 -7.44 -11.69
C CYS A 146 13.75 -6.18 -12.14
N ALA A 147 14.54 -6.22 -13.22
CA ALA A 147 15.30 -5.08 -13.73
C ALA A 147 14.39 -4.00 -14.34
N GLY A 148 13.25 -4.40 -14.91
CA GLY A 148 12.25 -3.51 -15.50
C GLY A 148 12.50 -3.22 -16.97
N LEU A 149 11.84 -2.18 -17.49
CA LEU A 149 12.01 -1.70 -18.86
C LEU A 149 13.06 -0.58 -18.95
N CYS A 150 13.78 -0.57 -20.07
CA CYS A 150 14.63 0.55 -20.47
C CYS A 150 13.77 1.81 -20.63
N GLN A 151 14.15 2.89 -19.93
CA GLN A 151 13.42 4.16 -19.96
C GLN A 151 13.51 4.89 -21.31
N VAL A 152 14.44 4.48 -22.18
CA VAL A 152 14.67 5.10 -23.50
C VAL A 152 13.86 4.43 -24.60
N CYS A 153 13.87 3.09 -24.67
CA CYS A 153 13.24 2.35 -25.77
C CYS A 153 12.19 1.30 -25.34
N GLY A 154 12.04 1.04 -24.04
CA GLY A 154 11.10 0.03 -23.53
C GLY A 154 11.59 -1.41 -23.62
N ALA A 155 12.85 -1.67 -23.99
CA ALA A 155 13.42 -3.02 -23.98
C ALA A 155 13.39 -3.63 -22.56
N ASN A 156 13.09 -4.92 -22.46
CA ASN A 156 13.05 -5.62 -21.18
C ASN A 156 14.47 -5.95 -20.70
N LEU A 157 14.94 -5.25 -19.68
CA LEU A 157 16.29 -5.43 -19.12
C LEU A 157 16.46 -6.78 -18.41
N ASN A 158 15.35 -7.47 -18.14
CA ASN A 158 15.37 -8.83 -17.63
C ASN A 158 15.83 -9.86 -18.67
N ASP A 159 15.61 -9.57 -19.96
CA ASP A 159 15.94 -10.44 -21.08
C ASP A 159 17.29 -10.05 -21.72
N ASP A 160 17.63 -8.76 -21.68
CA ASP A 160 18.90 -8.20 -22.16
C ASP A 160 19.55 -7.27 -21.10
N PRO A 161 20.34 -7.82 -20.17
CA PRO A 161 20.94 -7.06 -19.07
C PRO A 161 22.03 -6.07 -19.50
N ASP A 162 22.66 -6.29 -20.66
CA ASP A 162 23.73 -5.45 -21.18
C ASP A 162 23.21 -4.32 -22.10
N HIS A 163 21.89 -4.15 -22.18
CA HIS A 163 21.22 -3.14 -23.01
C HIS A 163 21.54 -1.70 -22.55
N ASP A 164 22.13 -0.90 -23.43
CA ASP A 164 22.53 0.49 -23.16
C ASP A 164 22.31 1.40 -24.38
N HIS A 165 22.22 2.72 -24.16
CA HIS A 165 22.02 3.73 -25.20
C HIS A 165 23.14 4.77 -25.29
N GLY A 166 24.27 4.52 -24.65
CA GLY A 166 25.35 5.50 -24.52
C GLY A 166 24.92 6.74 -23.73
N PRO A 167 25.81 7.74 -23.62
CA PRO A 167 25.48 8.99 -22.97
C PRO A 167 24.35 9.72 -23.72
N ALA A 168 23.29 10.07 -23.00
CA ALA A 168 22.21 10.88 -23.53
C ALA A 168 22.68 12.34 -23.67
N THR A 169 23.17 12.74 -24.86
CA THR A 169 23.36 14.16 -25.16
C THR A 169 22.00 14.78 -25.50
N ASP A 170 21.50 15.65 -24.62
CA ASP A 170 20.31 16.46 -24.90
C ASP A 170 20.59 17.41 -26.09
N SER A 171 19.66 17.45 -27.04
CA SER A 171 19.80 18.16 -28.32
C SER A 171 20.14 19.64 -28.17
N ARG A 172 19.79 20.28 -27.05
CA ARG A 172 20.15 21.68 -26.76
C ARG A 172 21.65 21.87 -26.53
N TRP A 173 22.33 20.83 -26.07
CA TRP A 173 23.73 20.84 -25.67
C TRP A 173 24.67 20.24 -26.71
N VAL A 174 24.14 19.73 -27.84
CA VAL A 174 24.93 19.22 -28.97
C VAL A 174 25.95 20.26 -29.47
N ALA A 175 25.61 21.56 -29.42
CA ALA A 175 26.51 22.63 -29.81
C ALA A 175 27.75 22.78 -28.89
N LEU A 176 27.75 22.13 -27.71
CA LEU A 176 28.83 22.18 -26.73
C LEU A 176 29.64 20.87 -26.64
N GLU A 177 29.38 19.85 -27.46
CA GLU A 177 30.07 18.55 -27.43
C GLU A 177 31.59 18.60 -27.73
N GLY A 178 32.14 19.79 -27.99
CA GLY A 178 33.58 20.02 -28.18
C GLY A 178 34.17 21.10 -27.28
N TRP A 179 33.44 21.58 -26.26
CA TRP A 179 33.92 22.64 -25.38
C TRP A 179 34.62 22.03 -24.15
N SER A 180 35.94 21.82 -24.24
CA SER A 180 36.78 21.56 -23.07
C SER A 180 37.24 22.90 -22.49
N SER A 181 37.15 23.06 -21.16
CA SER A 181 37.73 24.19 -20.44
C SER A 181 39.25 24.02 -20.38
N GLU A 182 39.92 24.22 -21.51
CA GLU A 182 41.38 24.35 -21.63
C GLU A 182 41.71 25.75 -22.18
N ASP A 183 41.08 26.78 -21.62
CA ASP A 183 41.53 28.17 -21.71
C ASP A 183 41.66 28.69 -20.26
N GLY A 184 42.59 28.08 -19.53
CA GLY A 184 43.21 28.72 -18.38
C GLY A 184 44.37 29.59 -18.87
N ASP A 185 44.07 30.65 -19.62
CA ASP A 185 45.06 31.65 -20.02
C ASP A 185 44.90 32.88 -19.10
N ASP A 186 45.86 32.98 -18.18
CA ASP A 186 46.39 34.15 -17.51
C ASP A 186 45.49 35.40 -17.43
N VAL A 187 44.80 35.57 -16.30
CA VAL A 187 44.44 36.91 -15.83
C VAL A 187 45.69 37.47 -15.15
N GLU A 188 46.46 38.27 -15.87
CA GLU A 188 47.48 39.13 -15.29
C GLU A 188 46.79 40.08 -14.29
N ASP A 189 47.24 40.00 -13.03
CA ASP A 189 46.87 40.86 -11.91
C ASP A 189 47.38 42.29 -12.18
N ASP A 190 46.62 43.07 -12.95
CA ASP A 190 46.80 44.52 -12.99
C ASP A 190 45.94 45.13 -11.88
N ALA A 191 46.61 45.43 -10.77
CA ALA A 191 46.07 46.18 -9.66
C ALA A 191 45.54 47.54 -10.15
N VAL A 192 44.22 47.70 -10.16
CA VAL A 192 43.58 49.01 -10.34
C VAL A 192 43.33 49.58 -8.94
N GLU A 193 44.01 50.69 -8.65
CA GLU A 193 43.88 51.45 -7.42
C GLU A 193 42.43 51.97 -7.25
N ASP A 194 41.96 51.89 -6.00
CA ASP A 194 40.73 52.47 -5.45
C ASP A 194 40.49 53.91 -5.92
N GLU A 195 39.34 54.18 -6.55
CA GLU A 195 38.61 55.46 -6.43
C GLU A 195 37.10 55.22 -6.57
N ASP A 196 36.43 55.16 -5.40
CA ASP A 196 35.11 55.69 -5.08
C ASP A 196 33.90 55.38 -5.99
N ALA A 197 33.07 54.43 -5.55
CA ALA A 197 31.64 54.43 -5.85
C ALA A 197 30.83 54.07 -4.59
N GLU A 198 30.42 55.12 -3.89
CA GLU A 198 29.40 55.16 -2.84
C GLU A 198 28.10 54.46 -3.31
N TYR A 199 27.83 53.27 -2.79
CA TYR A 199 26.52 52.64 -2.86
C TYR A 199 25.77 52.94 -1.57
N GLY A 200 24.71 53.72 -1.72
CA GLY A 200 23.82 54.10 -0.63
C GLY A 200 23.07 52.90 -0.07
N ASP A 201 22.94 52.90 1.25
CA ASP A 201 22.03 52.09 2.04
C ASP A 201 20.59 52.14 1.49
N GLU A 202 20.05 50.98 1.15
CA GLU A 202 18.62 50.73 1.25
C GLU A 202 18.41 49.39 1.98
N ASP A 203 17.94 49.53 3.22
CA ASP A 203 17.59 48.46 4.16
C ASP A 203 16.55 47.50 3.56
N ALA A 204 16.93 46.22 3.43
CA ALA A 204 16.00 45.11 3.28
C ALA A 204 16.06 44.24 4.53
N GLU A 205 15.19 44.60 5.48
CA GLU A 205 14.85 43.85 6.69
C GLU A 205 14.31 42.46 6.30
N TYR A 206 15.16 41.42 6.38
CA TYR A 206 14.70 40.03 6.40
C TYR A 206 14.47 39.66 7.86
N GLY A 207 13.20 39.45 8.20
CA GLY A 207 12.77 39.05 9.53
C GLY A 207 13.30 37.66 9.91
N ASP A 208 13.87 37.60 11.11
CA ASP A 208 14.10 36.38 11.88
C ASP A 208 12.79 35.58 12.00
N GLU A 209 12.76 34.39 11.42
CA GLU A 209 11.80 33.35 11.79
C GLU A 209 12.51 32.39 12.74
N ASP A 210 12.14 32.47 14.02
CA ASP A 210 12.56 31.60 15.11
C ASP A 210 12.44 30.11 14.74
N VAL A 211 13.58 29.41 14.68
CA VAL A 211 13.65 27.95 14.68
C VAL A 211 13.78 27.50 16.14
N PRO A 212 12.79 26.81 16.73
CA PRO A 212 12.94 26.29 18.08
C PRO A 212 13.92 25.10 18.13
N ASP A 213 14.89 25.21 19.03
CA ASP A 213 15.77 24.13 19.48
C ASP A 213 14.95 22.97 20.08
N GLU A 214 15.07 21.77 19.50
CA GLU A 214 14.61 20.54 20.14
C GLU A 214 15.77 19.87 20.87
N ASP A 215 15.62 19.82 22.19
CA ASP A 215 16.52 19.26 23.19
C ASP A 215 16.99 17.84 22.86
N ALA A 216 18.32 17.68 22.92
CA ALA A 216 18.99 16.39 22.97
C ALA A 216 18.70 15.70 24.32
N GLY A 217 17.82 14.70 24.29
CA GLY A 217 17.60 13.75 25.39
C GLY A 217 18.52 12.54 25.27
N ASP A 218 19.44 12.42 26.23
CA ASP A 218 20.25 11.22 26.50
C ASP A 218 19.37 9.95 26.67
N GLY A 219 19.69 8.92 25.88
CA GLY A 219 19.04 7.60 25.92
C GLY A 219 20.06 6.48 25.98
N GLU A 220 20.16 5.88 27.15
CA GLU A 220 21.16 4.96 27.66
C GLU A 220 21.25 3.61 26.93
N ALA A 221 22.48 3.09 26.78
CA ALA A 221 22.79 1.83 26.12
C ALA A 221 22.34 0.59 26.94
N ALA A 222 21.48 -0.26 26.35
CA ALA A 222 21.11 -1.57 26.89
C ALA A 222 21.71 -2.72 26.06
N GLN A 223 22.85 -3.18 26.57
CA GLN A 223 23.48 -4.51 26.52
C GLN A 223 22.81 -5.64 25.72
N ALA A 224 23.60 -6.22 24.80
CA ALA A 224 23.36 -7.48 24.11
C ALA A 224 23.39 -8.69 25.06
N GLY A 225 22.37 -9.54 24.98
CA GLY A 225 22.33 -10.91 25.53
C GLY A 225 22.55 -11.96 24.44
N PRO A 226 23.11 -13.16 24.76
CA PRO A 226 23.58 -14.10 23.75
C PRO A 226 22.50 -15.06 23.25
N ALA A 227 22.72 -15.55 22.02
CA ALA A 227 21.93 -16.54 21.28
C ALA A 227 21.66 -17.86 22.05
N PRO A 228 20.54 -18.55 21.77
CA PRO A 228 20.40 -19.94 22.17
C PRO A 228 21.08 -20.88 21.17
N ARG A 229 21.76 -21.88 21.72
CA ARG A 229 22.10 -23.14 21.05
C ARG A 229 20.95 -24.13 21.26
N SER A 230 20.41 -24.68 20.18
CA SER A 230 20.18 -26.12 19.90
C SER A 230 19.20 -26.24 18.74
#